data_AF-A0A6I4N253-F1
#
_entry.id   AF-A0A6I4N253-F1
#
_cell.length_a   1.000
_cell.length_b   1.000
_cell.length_c   1.000
_cell.angle_alpha   90.00
_cell.angle_beta   90.00
_cell.angle_gamma   90.00
#
_symmetry.space_group_name_H-M   'P 1'
#
loop_
_entity.id
_entity.type
_entity.pdbx_description
1 polymer ?
#
loop_
_entity_poly.entity_id
_entity_poly.type
_entity_poly.pdbx_seq_one_letter_code
_entity_poly.pdbx_strand_id
1 'polypeptide(L)' 'MPEPRPMTRRIDDSAGDMPSLVELGLAEPQPQPSYEGLFVEPDPPPEGPTE' A
#
# COMPACT_ATOMS: atom_id res chain seq x y z
N MET A 1 -44.13 8.15 -15.99
CA MET A 1 -42.84 7.63 -15.47
C MET A 1 -42.14 8.79 -14.81
N PRO A 2 -41.77 8.73 -13.52
CA PRO A 2 -40.99 9.81 -12.90
C PRO A 2 -39.63 9.93 -13.59
N GLU A 3 -39.14 11.16 -13.75
CA GLU A 3 -37.82 11.41 -14.32
C GLU A 3 -36.72 10.94 -13.35
N PRO A 4 -35.64 10.29 -13.85
CA PRO A 4 -34.52 9.88 -13.02
C PRO A 4 -33.82 11.12 -12.44
N ARG A 5 -33.77 11.21 -11.11
CA ARG A 5 -33.02 12.27 -10.43
C ARG A 5 -31.56 11.84 -10.25
N PRO A 6 -30.58 12.75 -10.44
CA PRO A 6 -29.19 12.44 -10.13
C PRO A 6 -29.06 12.12 -8.64
N MET A 7 -28.56 10.93 -8.30
CA MET A 7 -28.24 10.60 -6.91
C MET A 7 -26.96 11.33 -6.49
N THR A 8 -26.95 11.90 -5.29
CA THR A 8 -25.74 12.44 -4.67
C THR A 8 -24.67 11.35 -4.61
N ARG A 9 -23.44 11.67 -5.06
CA ARG A 9 -22.30 10.77 -4.97
C ARG A 9 -22.11 10.35 -3.51
N ARG A 10 -22.29 9.06 -3.20
CA ARG A 10 -21.92 8.48 -1.92
C ARG A 10 -20.50 7.92 -2.06
N ILE A 11 -19.58 8.47 -1.28
CA ILE A 11 -18.25 7.90 -1.08
C ILE A 11 -18.31 7.23 0.28
N ASP A 12 -18.06 5.92 0.30
CA ASP A 12 -17.92 5.19 1.55
C ASP A 12 -16.47 5.34 2.00
N ASP A 13 -16.25 5.99 3.14
CA ASP A 13 -14.92 6.24 3.68
C ASP A 13 -14.21 4.93 4.08
N SER A 14 -14.96 3.84 4.30
CA SER A 14 -14.43 2.51 4.58
C SER A 14 -14.08 1.71 3.32
N ALA A 15 -14.52 2.16 2.13
CA ALA A 15 -14.25 1.47 0.86
C ALA A 15 -12.76 1.49 0.45
N GLY A 16 -11.89 2.16 1.24
CA GLY A 16 -10.44 2.14 1.07
C GLY A 16 -9.70 1.18 2.00
N ASP A 17 -10.37 0.56 2.98
CA ASP A 17 -9.70 -0.31 3.94
C ASP A 17 -9.50 -1.72 3.39
N MET A 18 -8.50 -1.85 2.52
CA MET A 18 -8.13 -3.11 1.88
C MET A 18 -7.93 -4.28 2.86
N PRO A 19 -7.25 -4.11 4.02
CA PRO A 19 -7.20 -5.14 5.05
C PRO A 19 -8.57 -5.71 5.43
N SER A 20 -9.53 -4.85 5.79
CA SER A 20 -10.89 -5.29 6.15
C SER A 20 -11.63 -5.95 4.97
N LEU A 21 -11.45 -5.45 3.74
CA LEU A 21 -12.06 -6.06 2.56
C LEU A 21 -11.52 -7.47 2.28
N VAL A 22 -10.24 -7.71 2.55
CA VAL A 22 -9.62 -9.05 2.45
C VAL A 22 -10.13 -9.97 3.55
N GLU A 23 -10.22 -9.49 4.80
CA GLU A 23 -10.78 -10.27 5.93
C GLU A 23 -12.23 -10.71 5.69
N LEU A 24 -13.03 -9.84 5.05
CA LEU A 24 -14.42 -10.12 4.69
C LEU A 24 -14.58 -10.97 3.41
N GLY A 25 -13.49 -11.33 2.73
CA GLY A 25 -13.53 -12.09 1.47
C GLY A 25 -14.11 -11.30 0.29
N LEU A 26 -14.13 -9.97 0.37
CA LEU A 26 -14.62 -9.07 -0.66
C LEU A 26 -13.51 -8.61 -1.63
N ALA A 27 -12.25 -8.86 -1.27
CA ALA A 27 -11.07 -8.55 -2.09
C ALA A 27 -9.98 -9.62 -1.94
N GLU A 28 -9.07 -9.68 -2.91
CA GLU A 28 -7.88 -10.52 -2.83
C GLU A 28 -6.73 -9.81 -2.08
N PRO A 29 -5.91 -10.56 -1.33
CA PRO A 29 -4.70 -10.03 -0.71
C PRO A 29 -3.78 -9.40 -1.76
N GLN A 30 -3.28 -8.19 -1.48
CA GLN A 30 -2.31 -7.54 -2.35
C GLN A 30 -0.94 -8.24 -2.23
N PRO A 31 -0.21 -8.43 -3.35
CA PRO A 31 1.13 -8.99 -3.29
C PRO A 31 2.07 -8.06 -2.51
N GLN A 32 2.90 -8.63 -1.65
CA GLN A 32 3.92 -7.85 -0.95
C GLN A 32 5.12 -7.61 -1.88
N PRO A 33 5.61 -6.37 -2.00
CA PRO A 33 6.83 -6.10 -2.73
C PRO A 33 8.01 -6.77 -2.02
N SER A 34 8.83 -7.48 -2.78
CA SER A 34 10.11 -7.97 -2.28
C SER A 34 11.17 -6.88 -2.43
N TYR A 35 11.84 -6.57 -1.31
CA TYR A 35 12.96 -5.62 -1.27
C TYR A 35 14.32 -6.31 -1.15
N GLU A 36 14.34 -7.64 -1.21
CA GLU A 36 15.57 -8.42 -1.08
C GLU A 36 16.56 -8.05 -2.19
N GLY A 37 17.78 -7.64 -1.79
CA GLY A 37 18.83 -7.26 -2.73
C GLY A 37 18.62 -5.93 -3.47
N LEU A 38 17.56 -5.15 -3.17
CA LEU A 38 17.38 -3.82 -3.77
C LEU A 38 18.29 -2.75 -3.16
N PHE A 39 18.76 -3.00 -1.94
CA PHE A 39 19.60 -2.07 -1.19
C PHE A 39 20.96 -2.73 -0.96
N VAL A 40 22.02 -1.99 -1.29
CA VAL A 40 23.40 -2.37 -0.99
C VAL A 40 23.81 -1.60 0.26
N GLU A 41 24.42 -2.29 1.22
CA GLU A 41 25.01 -1.62 2.38
C GLU A 41 26.15 -0.71 1.92
N PRO A 42 26.27 0.53 2.44
CA PRO A 42 27.40 1.38 2.11
C PRO A 42 28.69 0.75 2.62
N ASP A 43 29.74 0.83 1.81
CA ASP A 43 31.07 0.37 2.22
C ASP A 43 31.53 1.13 3.49
N PRO A 44 32.18 0.45 4.44
CA PRO A 44 32.74 1.13 5.60
C PRO A 44 33.81 2.13 5.15
N PRO A 45 33.92 3.29 5.82
CA PRO A 45 34.98 4.24 5.51
C PRO A 45 36.35 3.58 5.75
N PRO A 46 37.39 3.95 4.98
CA PRO A 46 38.73 3.43 5.20
C PRO A 46 39.19 3.76 6.63
N GLU A 47 39.82 2.79 7.30
CA GLU A 47 40.47 3.03 8.58
C GLU A 47 41.54 4.11 8.37
N GLY A 48 41.34 5.27 9.00
CA GLY A 48 42.32 6.35 8.99
C GLY A 48 43.64 5.90 9.59
N PRO A 49 44.75 6.62 9.34
CA PRO A 49 46.06 6.24 9.87
C PRO A 49 45.98 6.08 11.38
N THR A 50 46.35 4.90 11.86
CA THR A 50 46.53 4.63 13.29
C THR A 50 47.78 5.40 13.73
N GLU A 51 47.59 6.53 14.41
CA GLU A 51 48.66 7.24 15.13
C GLU A 51 49.07 6.48 16.40
#